data_AF-A4S005-F1
#
_entry.id   AF-A4S005-F1
#
_cell.length_a   1.000
_cell.length_b   1.000
_cell.length_c   1.000
_cell.angle_alpha   90.00
_cell.angle_beta   90.00
_cell.angle_gamma   90.00
#
_symmetry.space_group_name_H-M   'P 1'
#
loop_
_entity.id
_entity.type
_entity.pdbx_description
1 polymer ?
#
loop_
_entity_poly.entity_id
_entity_poly.type
_entity_poly.pdbx_seq_one_letter_code
_entity_poly.pdbx_strand_id
1 'polypeptide(L)'
;YIESLGPTGYALFLMGYVALEVLAVPAFPLTMSAGALFGTYSGTLLVTTAATIAAAIAFLISRYVARDKVMSLAEKYPKFKAIDKAIGEDSLRVVAIMRLSPLMPFALSNYLYGLTSVKFRSYVVGSFFGMMPGTFAYVSAGTATRQVA
;
A
#
# COMPACT_ATOMS: atom_id res chain seq x y z
N TYR A 1 -4.63 -25.30 -11.56
CA TYR A 1 -5.60 -24.38 -12.18
C TYR A 1 -5.08 -22.94 -12.33
N ILE A 2 -4.28 -22.40 -11.39
CA ILE A 2 -3.63 -21.07 -11.57
C ILE A 2 -2.25 -21.17 -12.24
N GLU A 3 -1.53 -22.29 -12.08
CA GLU A 3 -0.30 -22.56 -12.83
C GLU A 3 -0.53 -22.71 -14.35
N SER A 4 -1.76 -23.01 -14.77
CA SER A 4 -2.14 -23.13 -16.19
C SER A 4 -2.54 -21.79 -16.84
N LEU A 5 -2.63 -20.69 -16.09
CA LEU A 5 -3.03 -19.37 -16.60
C LEU A 5 -1.84 -18.51 -17.10
N GLY A 6 -0.60 -18.94 -16.90
CA GLY A 6 0.59 -18.22 -17.37
C GLY A 6 0.59 -16.74 -16.95
N PRO A 7 1.04 -15.81 -17.83
CA PRO A 7 1.05 -14.35 -17.55
C PRO A 7 -0.31 -13.75 -17.21
N THR A 8 -1.41 -14.33 -17.69
CA THR A 8 -2.77 -13.84 -17.48
C THR A 8 -3.20 -13.94 -16.02
N GLY A 9 -2.74 -14.97 -15.30
CA GLY A 9 -3.02 -15.12 -13.87
C GLY A 9 -2.42 -14.00 -13.02
N TYR A 10 -1.20 -13.56 -13.36
CA TYR A 10 -0.54 -12.44 -12.71
C TYR A 10 -1.28 -11.11 -12.95
N ALA A 11 -1.70 -10.86 -14.20
CA ALA A 11 -2.42 -9.65 -14.55
C ALA A 11 -3.79 -9.56 -13.86
N LEU A 12 -4.57 -10.65 -13.84
CA LEU A 12 -5.86 -10.70 -13.16
C LEU A 12 -5.71 -10.50 -11.65
N PHE A 13 -4.72 -11.14 -11.03
CA PHE A 13 -4.45 -10.96 -9.60
C PHE A 13 -4.05 -9.51 -9.29
N LEU A 14 -3.18 -8.90 -10.10
CA LEU A 14 -2.77 -7.51 -9.93
C LEU A 14 -3.97 -6.57 -10.01
N MET A 15 -4.82 -6.71 -11.03
CA MET A 15 -6.01 -5.87 -11.19
C MET A 15 -6.99 -6.04 -10.04
N GLY A 16 -7.25 -7.29 -9.62
CA GLY A 16 -8.12 -7.59 -8.49
C GLY A 16 -7.57 -7.03 -7.17
N TYR A 17 -6.28 -7.19 -6.92
CA TYR A 17 -5.60 -6.64 -5.75
C TYR A 17 -5.74 -5.11 -5.72
N VAL A 18 -5.45 -4.44 -6.84
CA VAL A 18 -5.57 -2.98 -6.94
C VAL A 18 -6.99 -2.51 -6.67
N ALA A 19 -7.99 -3.14 -7.30
CA ALA A 19 -9.39 -2.77 -7.11
C ALA A 19 -9.85 -2.95 -5.65
N LEU A 20 -9.52 -4.08 -5.04
CA LEU A 20 -9.91 -4.38 -3.66
C LEU A 20 -9.21 -3.46 -2.65
N GLU A 21 -7.94 -3.15 -2.87
CA GLU A 21 -7.20 -2.23 -2.00
C GLU A 21 -7.74 -0.79 -2.09
N VAL A 22 -8.09 -0.33 -3.30
CA VAL A 22 -8.79 0.95 -3.50
C VAL A 22 -10.19 0.94 -2.87
N LEU A 23 -10.83 -0.22 -2.71
CA LEU A 23 -12.08 -0.37 -1.95
C LEU A 23 -11.85 -0.52 -0.43
N ALA A 24 -10.62 -0.29 0.03
CA ALA A 24 -10.19 -0.41 1.42
C ALA A 24 -10.37 -1.81 2.04
N VAL A 25 -10.35 -2.85 1.20
CA VAL A 25 -10.33 -4.24 1.67
C VAL A 25 -9.00 -4.53 2.35
N PRO A 26 -8.97 -5.27 3.48
CA PRO A 26 -7.74 -5.64 4.14
C PRO A 26 -6.75 -6.33 3.18
N ALA A 27 -5.51 -5.82 3.12
CA ALA A 27 -4.47 -6.34 2.24
C ALA A 27 -3.89 -7.70 2.69
N PHE A 28 -4.07 -8.07 3.96
CA PHE A 28 -3.46 -9.26 4.56
C PHE A 28 -3.90 -10.58 3.88
N PRO A 29 -5.21 -10.89 3.72
CA PRO A 29 -5.64 -12.11 3.03
C PRO A 29 -5.17 -12.16 1.58
N LEU A 30 -5.19 -11.02 0.88
CA LEU A 30 -4.73 -10.91 -0.50
C LEU A 30 -3.23 -11.21 -0.61
N THR A 31 -2.42 -10.63 0.26
CA THR A 31 -0.95 -10.83 0.28
C THR A 31 -0.59 -12.28 0.57
N MET A 32 -1.23 -12.92 1.54
CA MET A 32 -1.00 -14.33 1.84
C MET A 32 -1.42 -15.24 0.68
N SER A 33 -2.56 -14.95 0.03
CA SER A 33 -3.02 -15.71 -1.13
C SER A 33 -2.01 -15.64 -2.29
N ALA A 34 -1.33 -14.52 -2.49
CA ALA A 34 -0.29 -14.39 -3.50
C ALA A 34 0.89 -15.35 -3.25
N GLY A 35 1.27 -15.55 -1.98
CA GLY A 35 2.31 -16.50 -1.60
C GLY A 35 1.92 -17.95 -1.86
N ALA A 36 0.70 -18.33 -1.50
CA ALA A 36 0.18 -19.66 -1.79
C ALA A 36 0.10 -19.93 -3.30
N LEU A 37 -0.30 -18.94 -4.10
CA LEU A 37 -0.56 -19.11 -5.53
C LEU A 37 0.71 -19.02 -6.40
N PHE A 38 1.57 -18.03 -6.14
CA PHE A 38 2.69 -17.68 -7.03
C PHE A 38 4.07 -17.90 -6.39
N GLY A 39 4.12 -18.34 -5.14
CA GLY A 39 5.34 -18.53 -4.37
C GLY A 39 5.95 -17.22 -3.85
N THR A 40 7.00 -17.35 -3.04
CA THR A 40 7.54 -16.24 -2.26
C THR A 40 8.09 -15.09 -3.11
N TYR A 41 8.97 -15.37 -4.07
CA TYR A 41 9.64 -14.32 -4.83
C TYR A 41 8.69 -13.61 -5.80
N SER A 42 8.02 -14.37 -6.67
CA SER A 42 7.08 -13.82 -7.66
C SER A 42 5.86 -13.18 -6.99
N GLY A 43 5.33 -13.79 -5.92
CA GLY A 43 4.24 -13.22 -5.13
C GLY A 43 4.63 -11.90 -4.46
N THR A 44 5.85 -11.79 -3.91
CA THR A 44 6.33 -10.54 -3.29
C THR A 44 6.44 -9.42 -4.31
N LEU A 45 7.04 -9.67 -5.48
CA LEU A 45 7.16 -8.66 -6.53
C LEU A 45 5.78 -8.24 -7.06
N LEU A 46 4.88 -9.20 -7.27
CA LEU A 46 3.52 -8.94 -7.72
C LEU A 46 2.74 -8.09 -6.73
N VAL A 47 2.73 -8.47 -5.45
CA VAL A 47 2.01 -7.74 -4.39
C VAL A 47 2.62 -6.37 -4.16
N THR A 48 3.95 -6.25 -4.11
CA THR A 48 4.61 -4.94 -3.92
C THR A 48 4.24 -3.98 -5.04
N THR A 49 4.22 -4.47 -6.29
CA THR A 49 3.83 -3.67 -7.46
C THR A 49 2.34 -3.30 -7.41
N ALA A 50 1.46 -4.28 -7.20
CA ALA A 50 0.02 -4.07 -7.12
C ALA A 50 -0.36 -3.11 -5.99
N ALA A 51 0.19 -3.32 -4.79
CA ALA A 51 -0.04 -2.46 -3.64
C ALA A 51 0.50 -1.05 -3.86
N THR A 52 1.64 -0.88 -4.53
CA THR A 52 2.17 0.46 -4.85
C THR A 52 1.28 1.20 -5.84
N ILE A 53 0.75 0.51 -6.85
CA ILE A 53 -0.20 1.09 -7.82
C ILE A 53 -1.49 1.50 -7.11
N ALA A 54 -2.06 0.62 -6.30
CA ALA A 54 -3.29 0.88 -5.56
C ALA A 54 -3.12 2.05 -4.58
N ALA A 55 -2.02 2.03 -3.82
CA ALA A 55 -1.63 3.10 -2.92
C ALA A 55 -1.48 4.45 -3.63
N ALA A 56 -0.89 4.46 -4.83
CA ALA A 56 -0.75 5.65 -5.66
C ALA A 56 -2.11 6.17 -6.14
N ILE A 57 -3.02 5.29 -6.56
CA ILE A 57 -4.39 5.65 -6.97
C ILE A 57 -5.15 6.25 -5.78
N ALA A 58 -5.17 5.57 -4.63
CA ALA A 58 -5.82 6.06 -3.42
C ALA A 58 -5.27 7.42 -2.97
N PHE A 59 -3.95 7.60 -3.02
CA PHE A 59 -3.29 8.88 -2.74
C PHE A 59 -3.75 9.99 -3.70
N LEU A 60 -3.83 9.70 -5.01
CA LEU A 60 -4.26 10.70 -6.00
C LEU A 60 -5.75 11.02 -5.85
N ILE A 61 -6.58 10.02 -5.58
CA ILE A 61 -8.01 10.22 -5.29
C ILE A 61 -8.17 11.17 -4.10
N SER A 62 -7.50 10.93 -2.97
CA SER A 62 -7.63 11.85 -1.83
C SER A 62 -7.02 13.23 -2.12
N ARG A 63 -5.90 13.31 -2.85
CA ARG A 63 -5.23 14.55 -3.24
C ARG A 63 -6.09 15.45 -4.12
N TYR A 64 -6.90 14.91 -5.01
CA TYR A 64 -7.70 15.71 -5.95
C TYR A 64 -9.19 15.81 -5.60
N VAL A 65 -9.75 14.80 -4.93
CA VAL A 65 -11.20 14.75 -4.63
C VAL A 65 -11.51 15.20 -3.20
N ALA A 66 -10.62 14.92 -2.24
CA ALA A 66 -10.87 15.16 -0.81
C ALA A 66 -10.05 16.30 -0.20
N ARG A 67 -9.12 16.89 -0.96
CA ARG A 67 -8.18 17.89 -0.45
C ARG A 67 -8.85 19.15 0.08
N ASP A 68 -9.87 19.67 -0.61
CA ASP A 68 -10.55 20.90 -0.17
C ASP A 68 -11.30 20.71 1.15
N LYS A 69 -11.94 19.56 1.32
CA LYS A 69 -12.64 19.19 2.57
C LYS A 69 -11.66 19.07 3.74
N VAL A 70 -10.48 18.50 3.52
CA VAL A 70 -9.51 18.26 4.60
C VAL A 70 -8.67 19.50 4.89
N MET A 71 -8.40 20.36 3.90
CA MET A 71 -7.75 21.65 4.16
C MET A 71 -8.61 22.53 5.08
N SER A 72 -9.94 22.51 4.89
CA SER A 72 -10.88 23.17 5.80
C SER A 72 -10.91 22.57 7.22
N LEU A 73 -10.58 21.29 7.37
CA LEU A 73 -10.49 20.60 8.66
C LEU A 73 -9.14 20.86 9.32
N ALA A 74 -8.06 20.90 8.54
CA ALA A 74 -6.70 21.20 8.98
C ALA A 74 -6.57 22.61 9.56
N GLU A 75 -7.32 23.58 9.02
CA GLU A 75 -7.41 24.94 9.57
C GLU A 75 -8.00 24.96 10.99
N LYS A 76 -8.85 23.98 11.33
CA LYS A 76 -9.46 23.85 12.67
C LYS A 76 -8.54 23.21 13.70
N TYR A 77 -7.44 22.57 13.28
CA TYR A 77 -6.54 21.82 14.18
C TYR A 77 -5.07 22.24 14.00
N PRO A 78 -4.55 23.19 14.79
CA PRO A 78 -3.18 23.68 14.66
C PRO A 78 -2.10 22.61 14.86
N LYS A 79 -2.38 21.57 15.67
CA LYS A 79 -1.49 20.40 15.82
C LYS A 79 -1.34 19.60 14.52
N PHE A 80 -2.41 19.45 13.74
CA PHE A 80 -2.38 18.76 12.46
C PHE A 80 -1.50 19.51 11.46
N LYS A 81 -1.60 20.84 11.40
CA LYS A 81 -0.77 21.70 10.54
C LYS A 81 0.73 21.60 10.86
N ALA A 82 1.09 21.53 12.15
CA ALA A 82 2.48 21.34 12.56
C ALA A 82 3.04 19.98 12.15
N ILE A 83 2.24 18.92 12.34
CA ILE A 83 2.59 17.55 11.91
C ILE A 83 2.74 17.50 10.38
N ASP A 84 1.79 18.07 9.64
CA ASP A 84 1.80 18.09 8.17
C ASP A 84 3.06 18.77 7.60
N LYS A 85 3.47 19.89 8.21
CA LYS A 85 4.70 20.58 7.82
C LYS A 85 5.94 19.72 8.04
N ALA A 86 6.05 19.07 9.22
CA ALA A 86 7.16 18.17 9.52
C ALA A 86 7.20 16.95 8.59
N ILE A 87 6.03 16.41 8.23
CA ILE A 87 5.90 15.34 7.25
C ILE A 87 6.37 15.80 5.86
N GLY A 88 6.07 17.04 5.47
CA GLY A 88 6.46 17.59 4.17
C GLY A 88 7.98 17.73 3.98
N GLU A 89 8.71 18.06 5.06
CA GLU A 89 10.17 18.25 5.03
C GLU A 89 10.92 16.96 4.70
N ASP A 90 10.50 15.83 5.28
CA ASP A 90 11.20 14.53 5.14
C ASP A 90 10.26 13.37 4.74
N SER A 91 9.36 13.68 3.81
CA SER A 91 8.24 12.81 3.40
C SER A 91 8.60 11.36 3.06
N LEU A 92 9.76 11.11 2.45
CA LEU A 92 10.18 9.74 2.10
C LEU A 92 10.45 8.92 3.35
N ARG A 93 11.21 9.49 4.29
CA ARG A 93 11.60 8.83 5.54
C ARG A 93 10.39 8.55 6.41
N VAL A 94 9.48 9.52 6.50
CA VAL A 94 8.21 9.36 7.23
C VAL A 94 7.39 8.22 6.64
N VAL A 95 7.18 8.20 5.31
CA VAL A 95 6.41 7.14 4.66
C VAL A 95 7.06 5.78 4.89
N ALA A 96 8.38 5.65 4.69
CA ALA A 96 9.08 4.38 4.88
C ALA A 96 8.95 3.84 6.31
N ILE A 97 9.19 4.68 7.33
CA ILE A 97 9.08 4.27 8.74
C ILE A 97 7.65 3.86 9.07
N MET A 98 6.67 4.64 8.61
CA MET A 98 5.26 4.34 8.87
C MET A 98 4.78 3.08 8.14
N ARG A 99 5.36 2.73 6.98
CA ARG A 99 5.06 1.47 6.28
C ARG A 99 5.64 0.25 6.97
N LEU A 100 6.80 0.40 7.61
CA LEU A 100 7.40 -0.64 8.45
C LEU A 100 6.64 -0.79 9.78
N SER A 101 5.93 0.25 10.20
CA SER A 101 5.17 0.27 11.43
C SER A 101 3.74 -0.27 11.23
N PRO A 102 3.24 -1.18 12.07
CA PRO A 102 1.87 -1.69 11.97
C PRO A 102 0.82 -0.72 12.55
N LEU A 103 1.18 0.55 12.75
CA LEU A 103 0.34 1.53 13.47
C LEU A 103 -0.95 1.91 12.75
N MET A 104 -0.99 1.82 11.42
CA MET A 104 -2.16 2.22 10.64
C MET A 104 -2.56 1.15 9.62
N PRO A 105 -3.87 0.91 9.43
CA PRO A 105 -4.36 0.09 8.33
C PRO A 105 -3.87 0.63 6.98
N PHE A 106 -3.40 -0.26 6.12
CA PHE A 106 -2.76 0.08 4.84
C PHE A 106 -3.63 1.02 3.99
N ALA A 107 -4.87 0.62 3.71
CA ALA A 107 -5.79 1.40 2.88
C ALA A 107 -6.05 2.80 3.45
N LEU A 108 -6.32 2.90 4.76
CA LEU A 108 -6.55 4.18 5.42
C LEU A 108 -5.34 5.09 5.29
N SER A 109 -4.14 4.56 5.54
CA SER A 109 -2.91 5.34 5.43
C SER A 109 -2.70 5.90 4.03
N ASN A 110 -3.09 5.17 2.98
CA ASN A 110 -2.94 5.61 1.59
C ASN A 110 -3.72 6.89 1.30
N TYR A 111 -4.95 6.96 1.79
CA TYR A 111 -5.77 8.17 1.67
C TYR A 111 -5.22 9.30 2.52
N LEU A 112 -4.81 9.04 3.77
CA LEU A 112 -4.25 10.05 4.67
C LEU A 112 -3.01 10.73 4.07
N TYR A 113 -2.11 9.98 3.44
CA TYR A 113 -0.94 10.58 2.82
C TYR A 113 -1.28 11.55 1.69
N GLY A 114 -2.29 11.25 0.86
CA GLY A 114 -2.72 12.17 -0.20
C GLY A 114 -3.37 13.46 0.32
N LEU A 115 -3.80 13.46 1.58
CA LEU A 115 -4.33 14.63 2.28
C LEU A 115 -3.23 15.50 2.91
N THR A 116 -2.01 14.97 3.07
CA THR A 116 -0.87 15.67 3.71
C THR A 116 0.09 16.28 2.69
N SER A 117 1.05 17.08 3.14
CA SER A 117 2.10 17.71 2.33
C SER A 117 3.13 16.73 1.76
N VAL A 118 2.91 15.42 1.88
CA VAL A 118 3.75 14.38 1.26
C VAL A 118 3.81 14.54 -0.26
N LYS A 119 5.03 14.47 -0.80
CA LYS A 119 5.30 14.46 -2.25
C LYS A 119 4.96 13.08 -2.82
N PHE A 120 4.22 13.04 -3.94
CA PHE A 120 3.81 11.80 -4.60
C PHE A 120 4.99 10.86 -4.89
N ARG A 121 6.10 11.39 -5.41
CA ARG A 121 7.31 10.59 -5.69
C ARG A 121 7.89 9.94 -4.44
N SER A 122 8.02 10.71 -3.35
CA SER A 122 8.48 10.20 -2.05
C SER A 122 7.56 9.11 -1.52
N TYR A 123 6.26 9.28 -1.70
CA TYR A 123 5.25 8.31 -1.27
C TYR A 123 5.32 6.99 -2.04
N VAL A 124 5.43 7.05 -3.37
CA VAL A 124 5.54 5.85 -4.22
C VAL A 124 6.81 5.09 -3.91
N VAL A 125 7.97 5.76 -3.89
CA VAL A 125 9.27 5.14 -3.61
C VAL A 125 9.31 4.62 -2.17
N GLY A 126 8.89 5.43 -1.20
CA GLY A 126 8.86 5.05 0.21
C GLY A 126 7.90 3.88 0.48
N SER A 127 6.77 3.81 -0.22
CA SER A 127 5.84 2.68 -0.11
C SER A 127 6.41 1.42 -0.76
N PHE A 128 6.95 1.52 -1.98
CA PHE A 128 7.52 0.38 -2.69
C PHE A 128 8.63 -0.29 -1.87
N PHE A 129 9.60 0.46 -1.38
CA PHE A 129 10.70 -0.10 -0.59
C PHE A 129 10.32 -0.38 0.87
N GLY A 130 9.53 0.49 1.49
CA GLY A 130 9.15 0.34 2.90
C GLY A 130 8.24 -0.88 3.15
N MET A 131 7.45 -1.29 2.15
CA MET A 131 6.56 -2.44 2.28
C MET A 131 7.22 -3.78 1.93
N MET A 132 8.35 -3.79 1.21
CA MET A 132 8.98 -5.04 0.76
C MET A 132 9.26 -6.02 1.90
N PRO A 133 9.86 -5.62 3.04
CA PRO A 133 10.15 -6.57 4.13
C PRO A 133 8.89 -7.21 4.71
N GLY A 134 7.84 -6.39 4.94
CA GLY A 134 6.56 -6.89 5.45
C GLY A 134 5.84 -7.78 4.44
N THR A 135 5.84 -7.37 3.17
CA THR A 135 5.24 -8.16 2.08
C THR A 135 5.92 -9.51 1.95
N PHE A 136 7.25 -9.54 1.95
CA PHE A 136 8.02 -10.77 1.88
C PHE A 136 7.68 -11.72 3.04
N ALA A 137 7.57 -11.22 4.27
CA ALA A 137 7.19 -12.02 5.43
C ALA A 137 5.80 -12.64 5.28
N TYR A 138 4.79 -11.85 4.88
CA TYR A 138 3.42 -12.35 4.70
C TYR A 138 3.26 -13.31 3.53
N VAL A 139 3.89 -13.01 2.39
CA VAL A 139 3.90 -13.91 1.23
C VAL A 139 4.61 -15.21 1.58
N SER A 140 5.74 -15.16 2.28
CA SER A 140 6.44 -16.37 2.74
C SER A 140 5.57 -17.23 3.66
N ALA A 141 4.82 -16.62 4.57
CA ALA A 141 3.88 -17.34 5.43
C ALA A 141 2.78 -18.02 4.61
N GLY A 142 2.24 -17.36 3.57
CA GLY A 142 1.30 -17.97 2.64
C GLY A 142 1.91 -19.11 1.81
N THR A 143 3.17 -18.99 1.38
CA THR A 143 3.88 -20.09 0.70
C THR A 143 4.06 -21.29 1.64
N ALA A 144 4.38 -21.05 2.92
CA ALA A 144 4.53 -22.12 3.90
C ALA A 144 3.23 -22.92 4.10
N THR A 145 2.07 -22.25 4.09
CA THR A 145 0.78 -22.96 4.14
C THR A 145 0.54 -23.92 2.97
N ARG A 146 1.17 -23.69 1.80
CA ARG A 146 1.11 -24.60 0.65
C ARG A 146 2.02 -25.82 0.79
N GLN A 147 3.06 -25.76 1.62
CA GLN A 147 3.98 -26.89 1.84
C GLN A 147 3.47 -27.88 2.90
N VAL A 148 2.55 -27.43 3.75
CA VAL A 148 2.00 -28.23 4.87
C VAL A 148 0.62 -28.82 4.52
N ALA A 149 -0.04 -28.32 3.47
CA ALA A 149 -1.32 -28.82 2.94
C ALA A 149 -1.09 -29.77 1.75
#